data_AF-A0A7J5WLI1-F1
#
_entry.id   AF-A0A7J5WLI1-F1
#
_cell.length_a   1.000
_cell.length_b   1.000
_cell.length_c   1.000
_cell.angle_alpha   90.00
_cell.angle_beta   90.00
_cell.angle_gamma   90.00
#
_symmetry.space_group_name_H-M   'P 1'
#
loop_
_entity.id
_entity.type
_entity.pdbx_description
1 polymer ?
#
loop_
_entity_poly.entity_id
_entity_poly.type
_entity_poly.pdbx_seq_one_letter_code
_entity_poly.pdbx_strand_id
1 'polypeptide(L)' 'MSHQTNIVRLKAIANLLNQLREEYVFVGGATVSLYGDETRTEARPTDDVDVVIELASYTGYAALDE' A
#
# COMPACT_ATOMS: atom_id res chain seq x y z
N MET A 1 -3.50 20.47 -2.89
CA MET A 1 -2.22 19.73 -2.75
C MET A 1 -2.45 18.45 -1.95
N SER A 2 -3.01 17.39 -2.53
CA SER A 2 -3.26 16.17 -1.73
C SER A 2 -2.91 14.84 -2.40
N HIS A 3 -3.04 14.71 -3.72
CA HIS A 3 -2.79 13.42 -4.38
C HIS A 3 -1.31 13.08 -4.55
N GLN A 4 -0.50 14.03 -5.03
CA GLN A 4 0.91 13.79 -5.31
C GLN A 4 1.69 13.42 -4.04
N THR A 5 1.39 14.06 -2.90
CA THR A 5 2.02 13.74 -1.61
C THR A 5 1.75 12.31 -1.19
N ASN A 6 0.49 11.86 -1.28
CA ASN A 6 0.13 10.49 -0.95
C ASN A 6 0.78 9.47 -1.89
N ILE A 7 0.81 9.76 -3.19
CA ILE A 7 1.50 8.91 -4.17
C ILE A 7 3.00 8.79 -3.87
N VAL A 8 3.66 9.90 -3.49
CA VAL A 8 5.09 9.88 -3.11
C VAL A 8 5.31 9.04 -1.86
N ARG A 9 4.48 9.21 -0.82
CA ARG A 9 4.54 8.41 0.41
C ARG A 9 4.33 6.92 0.13
N LEU A 10 3.30 6.57 -0.65
CA LEU A 10 3.02 5.19 -1.06
C LEU A 10 4.21 4.56 -1.80
N LYS A 11 4.82 5.29 -2.75
CA LYS A 11 6.03 4.82 -3.46
C LYS A 11 7.22 4.60 -2.53
N ALA A 12 7.43 5.49 -1.56
CA ALA A 12 8.52 5.34 -0.60
C ALA A 12 8.36 4.07 0.25
N ILE A 13 7.14 3.80 0.74
CA ILE A 13 6.86 2.58 1.51
C ILE A 13 6.94 1.34 0.62
N ALA A 14 6.41 1.37 -0.61
CA ALA A 14 6.47 0.24 -1.53
C ALA A 14 7.93 -0.18 -1.82
N ASN A 15 8.83 0.78 -2.01
CA ASN A 15 10.26 0.51 -2.23
C ASN A 15 10.94 -0.14 -1.00
N LEU A 16 10.47 0.16 0.21
CA LEU A 16 10.97 -0.48 1.43
C LEU A 16 10.40 -1.91 1.56
N LEU A 17 9.09 -2.08 1.39
CA LEU A 17 8.41 -3.37 1.55
C LEU A 17 8.80 -4.39 0.47
N ASN A 18 9.11 -3.96 -0.75
CA ASN A 18 9.60 -4.84 -1.81
C ASN A 18 10.89 -5.60 -1.43
N GLN A 19 11.64 -5.12 -0.43
CA GLN A 19 12.83 -5.82 0.08
C GLN A 19 12.48 -7.02 0.96
N LEU A 20 11.28 -7.02 1.57
CA LEU A 20 10.81 -8.10 2.44
C LEU A 20 10.35 -9.33 1.65
N ARG A 21 10.04 -9.18 0.35
CA ARG A 21 9.51 -10.24 -0.53
C ARG A 21 8.21 -10.89 -0.04
N GLU A 22 7.45 -10.19 0.80
CA GLU A 22 6.13 -10.60 1.25
C GLU A 22 5.03 -10.00 0.36
N GLU A 23 3.88 -10.67 0.31
CA GLU A 23 2.68 -10.08 -0.28
C GLU A 23 2.10 -9.00 0.65
N TYR A 24 1.75 -7.84 0.07
CA TYR A 24 1.17 -6.74 0.83
C TYR A 24 0.21 -5.90 0.00
N VAL A 25 -0.69 -5.21 0.69
CA VAL A 25 -1.65 -4.27 0.08
C VAL A 25 -1.71 -2.98 0.90
N PHE A 26 -1.71 -1.85 0.21
CA PHE A 26 -2.00 -0.55 0.81
C PHE A 26 -3.51 -0.39 1.00
N VAL A 27 -3.91 0.15 2.14
CA VAL A 27 -5.32 0.45 2.46
C VAL A 27 -5.43 1.86 3.04
N GLY A 28 -6.65 2.27 3.43
CA GLY A 28 -6.86 3.55 4.10
C GLY A 28 -6.81 4.78 3.20
N GLY A 29 -6.74 5.96 3.83
CA GLY A 29 -6.96 7.24 3.17
C GLY A 29 -5.94 7.59 2.09
N ALA A 30 -4.69 7.13 2.25
CA ALA A 30 -3.60 7.43 1.30
C ALA A 30 -3.90 6.83 -0.08
N THR A 31 -4.55 5.67 -0.13
CA THR A 31 -4.86 4.96 -1.37
C THR A 31 -5.92 5.64 -2.23
N VAL A 32 -6.75 6.51 -1.65
CA VAL A 32 -7.77 7.27 -2.40
C VAL A 32 -7.14 8.06 -3.55
N SER A 33 -5.87 8.47 -3.40
CA SER A 33 -5.13 9.18 -4.44
C SER A 33 -4.72 8.33 -5.64
N LEU A 34 -4.84 7.00 -5.55
CA LEU A 34 -4.62 6.07 -6.66
C LEU A 34 -5.87 5.87 -7.52
N TYR A 35 -7.05 6.22 -7.02
CA TYR A 35 -8.36 5.97 -7.66
C TYR A 35 -9.02 7.25 -8.20
N GLY A 36 -8.36 8.39 -8.14
CA GLY A 36 -8.89 9.67 -8.62
C GLY A 36 -8.44 10.01 -10.04
N ASP A 37 -9.38 10.48 -10.86
CA ASP A 37 -9.08 11.21 -12.10
C ASP A 37 -8.80 12.69 -11.81
N GLU A 38 -8.11 13.38 -12.73
CA GLU A 38 -7.73 14.82 -12.62
C GLU A 38 -8.92 15.76 -12.35
N THR A 39 -10.15 15.31 -12.60
CA THR A 39 -11.39 16.10 -12.49
C THR A 39 -12.12 15.97 -11.15
N ARG A 40 -11.65 15.11 -10.24
CA ARG A 40 -12.36 14.80 -8.98
C ARG A 40 -11.86 15.67 -7.82
N THR A 41 -12.75 15.90 -6.84
CA THR A 41 -12.47 16.64 -5.60
C THR A 41 -11.25 16.07 -4.88
N GLU A 42 -10.36 16.94 -4.38
CA GLU A 42 -9.14 16.54 -3.67
C GLU A 42 -9.45 15.49 -2.60
N ALA A 43 -8.63 14.43 -2.53
CA ALA A 43 -8.74 13.44 -1.46
C ALA A 43 -8.64 14.15 -0.10
N ARG A 44 -9.45 13.72 0.86
CA ARG A 44 -9.35 14.17 2.25
C ARG A 44 -7.89 14.02 2.71
N PRO A 45 -7.28 15.06 3.32
CA PRO A 45 -5.92 14.96 3.84
C PRO A 45 -5.79 13.81 4.84
N THR A 46 -4.69 13.08 4.73
CA THR A 46 -4.24 12.05 5.67
C THR A 46 -2.72 12.14 5.81
N ASP A 47 -2.20 11.73 6.95
CA ASP A 47 -0.77 11.86 7.27
C ASP A 47 -0.05 10.52 7.48
N ASP A 48 -0.79 9.42 7.34
CA ASP A 48 -0.37 8.04 7.49
C ASP A 48 -0.48 7.24 6.19
N VAL A 49 0.15 6.06 6.19
CA VAL A 49 0.03 5.04 5.15
C VAL A 49 -0.26 3.72 5.86
N ASP A 50 -1.44 3.15 5.60
CA ASP A 50 -1.85 1.87 6.15
C ASP A 50 -1.48 0.71 5.21
N VAL A 51 -0.93 -0.36 5.76
CA VAL A 51 -0.50 -1.54 5.01
C VAL A 51 -0.96 -2.81 5.72
N VAL A 52 -1.49 -3.76 4.94
CA VAL A 52 -1.68 -5.15 5.38
C VAL A 52 -0.62 -5.99 4.69
N ILE A 53 0.12 -6.79 5.48
CA ILE A 53 1.19 -7.68 4.99
C ILE A 53 0.81 -9.10 5.38
N GLU A 54 0.97 -10.03 4.45
CA GLU A 54 0.86 -11.46 4.73
C GLU A 54 2.22 -11.95 5.29
N LEU A 55 2.26 -12.32 6.58
CA LEU A 55 3.48 -12.83 7.22
C LEU A 55 3.60 -14.36 7.15
N ALA A 56 2.46 -15.04 7.01
CA ALA A 56 2.39 -16.48 6.92
C ALA A 56 1.10 -16.85 6.19
N SER A 57 1.25 -17.65 5.14
CA SER A 57 0.15 -18.19 4.36
C SER A 57 0.08 -19.70 4.56
N TYR A 58 -1.13 -20.26 4.48
CA TYR A 58 -1.32 -21.71 4.54
C TYR A 58 -0.60 -22.41 3.38
N THR A 59 -0.58 -21.78 2.21
CA THR A 59 0.17 -22.26 1.03
C THR A 59 1.67 -22.24 1.25
N GLY A 60 2.21 -21.19 1.87
CA GLY A 60 3.62 -21.08 2.23
C GLY A 60 4.01 -22.14 3.26
N TYR A 61 3.16 -22.39 4.25
CA TYR A 61 3.38 -23.48 5.21
C TYR A 61 3.36 -24.86 4.53
N ALA A 62 2.39 -25.13 3.67
CA ALA A 62 2.28 -26.41 2.96
C ALA A 62 3.50 -26.70 2.06
N ALA A 63 4.13 -25.67 1.48
CA ALA A 63 5.33 -25.81 0.65
C ALA A 63 6.61 -26.12 1.45
N LEU A 64 6.60 -25.97 2.78
CA LEU A 64 7.72 -26.34 3.65
C LEU A 64 7.67 -27.81 4.09
N ASP A 65 6.48 -28.42 4.07
CA ASP A 65 6.22 -29.79 4.51
C ASP A 65 6.42 -30.84 3.39
N GLU A 66 6.72 -30.43 2.14
CA GLU A 66 6.96 -31.27 0.95
C GLU A 66 8.44 -31.24 0.50
#